data_AF-A0A941WV74-F1
#
_entry.id   AF-A0A941WV74-F1
#
_cell.length_a   1.000
_cell.length_b   1.000
_cell.length_c   1.000
_cell.angle_alpha   90.00
_cell.angle_beta   90.00
_cell.angle_gamma   90.00
#
_symmetry.space_group_name_H-M   'P 1'
#
loop_
_entity.id
_entity.type
_entity.pdbx_description
1 polymer ?
#
loop_
_entity_poly.entity_id
_entity_poly.type
_entity_poly.pdbx_seq_one_letter_code
_entity_poly.pdbx_strand_id
1 'polypeptide(L)'
;MSGPYLLWHGLDLPQAMPARFSFLFSFVLIDLAYESFRTFSGPKKGLARRMGAMALAFFAVVCLMFDGELPVYLAYETVLLDTLFFLAACGLIVLLATKRRRVALICLCLMQAACLVLNGYFSIDRLEEVNQLGAQEEAAYVQKNAALVARIQEQDGGLYRMERNQTRTENDPLYFGYHGVSHYSSDFDAEFLRFLGRMGLYHIHYRIQYGSGTTPVLEGLMGIKYILRSDGASLEKLPDSYTQLWREGDTTAWQNPYALPLAVLAPLDEVDGVGVGEDPFENQNLLVEDLSGSNVQVFTPVEDVECYTEKNMMHVSFIQRANQRYYLKASGSWFSLNGAPMESGERFIGCVALPVVAQDTQTTLTAYLGEGEGLEGTCYLATFDEDAFRSAWEKVLTRGCQTQSGRDSAIEVVVPQNSAASQLMLTIPYDRGWQVKVDGVPAETTSRYGQFLAVDLEQGAHTVELRFVPQGLIAGAAISGLSLMALAGWQIGAFRRRRRKCASGLGCGKER
;
A
#
# COMPACT_ATOMS: atom_id res chain seq x y z
N MET A 1 24.58 -14.10 -11.37
CA MET A 1 23.20 -14.05 -11.89
C MET A 1 23.26 -13.82 -13.40
N SER A 2 22.45 -14.53 -14.18
CA SER A 2 22.62 -14.63 -15.64
C SER A 2 22.07 -13.38 -16.36
N GLY A 3 22.77 -12.88 -17.38
CA GLY A 3 22.33 -11.73 -18.20
C GLY A 3 20.89 -11.81 -18.74
N PRO A 4 20.35 -12.99 -19.11
CA PRO A 4 18.95 -13.14 -19.48
C PRO A 4 17.95 -12.80 -18.36
N TYR A 5 18.29 -13.06 -17.10
CA TYR A 5 17.44 -12.71 -15.95
C TYR A 5 17.32 -11.19 -15.83
N LEU A 6 18.44 -10.48 -15.94
CA LEU A 6 18.48 -9.02 -15.87
C LEU A 6 17.74 -8.36 -17.05
N LEU A 7 17.88 -8.92 -18.27
CA LEU A 7 17.13 -8.46 -19.44
C LEU A 7 15.61 -8.58 -19.25
N TRP A 8 15.14 -9.69 -18.66
CA TRP A 8 13.73 -9.91 -18.39
C TRP A 8 13.14 -8.91 -17.38
N HIS A 9 14.00 -8.35 -16.54
CA HIS A 9 13.66 -7.33 -15.55
C HIS A 9 13.90 -5.90 -16.03
N GLY A 10 14.01 -5.67 -17.34
CA GLY A 10 14.21 -4.33 -17.87
C GLY A 10 15.54 -3.70 -17.44
N LEU A 11 16.54 -4.55 -17.18
CA LEU A 11 17.85 -4.18 -16.66
C LEU A 11 17.90 -3.71 -15.21
N ASP A 12 16.82 -3.94 -14.46
CA ASP A 12 16.77 -3.72 -13.01
C ASP A 12 16.78 -5.05 -12.24
N LEU A 13 17.33 -5.06 -11.03
CA LEU A 13 17.34 -6.25 -10.20
C LEU A 13 16.03 -6.33 -9.40
N PRO A 14 15.24 -7.41 -9.55
CA PRO A 14 14.00 -7.55 -8.81
C PRO A 14 14.28 -7.76 -7.32
N GLN A 15 13.50 -7.10 -6.48
CA GLN A 15 13.48 -7.35 -5.04
C GLN A 15 12.53 -8.52 -4.71
N ALA A 16 12.96 -9.40 -3.81
CA ALA A 16 12.24 -10.58 -3.29
C ALA A 16 11.78 -11.64 -4.33
N MET A 17 11.09 -12.71 -3.90
CA MET A 17 10.54 -13.81 -4.72
C MET A 17 11.54 -14.55 -5.64
N PRO A 18 12.41 -15.41 -5.07
CA PRO A 18 13.17 -16.37 -5.87
C PRO A 18 12.18 -17.29 -6.63
N ALA A 19 12.47 -17.56 -7.90
CA ALA A 19 11.66 -18.42 -8.79
C ALA A 19 10.31 -17.87 -9.29
N ARG A 20 10.11 -16.54 -9.34
CA ARG A 20 8.91 -15.90 -9.96
C ARG A 20 8.62 -16.31 -11.42
N PHE A 21 9.59 -16.89 -12.13
CA PHE A 21 9.44 -17.43 -13.49
C PHE A 21 9.27 -18.95 -13.54
N SER A 22 9.03 -19.60 -12.40
CA SER A 22 8.81 -21.05 -12.33
C SER A 22 7.63 -21.50 -13.21
N PHE A 23 6.66 -20.63 -13.48
CA PHE A 23 5.55 -20.92 -14.40
C PHE A 23 6.01 -21.25 -15.83
N LEU A 24 7.17 -20.74 -16.28
CA LEU A 24 7.73 -21.08 -17.59
C LEU A 24 8.08 -22.58 -17.67
N PHE A 25 8.56 -23.15 -16.56
CA PHE A 25 8.81 -24.59 -16.47
C PHE A 25 7.52 -25.38 -16.69
N SER A 26 6.40 -24.94 -16.12
CA SER A 26 5.09 -25.56 -16.35
C SER A 26 4.67 -25.51 -17.82
N PHE A 27 4.89 -24.38 -18.53
CA PHE A 27 4.60 -24.32 -19.97
C PHE A 27 5.45 -25.29 -20.79
N VAL A 28 6.74 -25.41 -20.48
CA VAL A 28 7.63 -26.38 -21.13
C VAL A 28 7.15 -27.81 -20.88
N LEU A 29 6.77 -28.15 -19.65
CA LEU A 29 6.25 -29.49 -19.33
C LEU A 29 4.94 -29.80 -20.05
N ILE A 30 4.04 -28.83 -20.15
CA ILE A 30 2.77 -28.99 -20.88
C ILE A 30 3.02 -29.19 -22.37
N ASP A 31 3.92 -28.43 -22.97
CA ASP A 31 4.30 -28.57 -24.39
C ASP A 31 4.94 -29.94 -24.66
N LEU A 32 5.88 -30.35 -23.82
CA LEU A 32 6.48 -31.69 -23.89
C LEU A 32 5.45 -32.80 -23.73
N ALA A 33 4.49 -32.64 -22.81
CA ALA A 33 3.41 -33.59 -22.62
C ALA A 33 2.49 -33.66 -23.84
N TYR A 34 2.16 -32.50 -24.45
CA TYR A 34 1.38 -32.42 -25.67
C TYR A 34 2.07 -33.13 -26.85
N GLU A 35 3.33 -32.80 -27.14
CA GLU A 35 4.10 -33.43 -28.22
C GLU A 35 4.29 -34.94 -27.98
N SER A 36 4.54 -35.35 -26.73
CA SER A 36 4.61 -36.76 -26.35
C SER A 36 3.28 -37.49 -26.54
N PHE A 37 2.16 -36.82 -26.23
CA PHE A 37 0.83 -37.40 -26.37
C PHE A 37 0.41 -37.52 -27.84
N ARG A 38 0.77 -36.56 -28.70
CA ARG A 38 0.51 -36.63 -30.15
C ARG A 38 1.15 -37.84 -30.81
N THR A 39 2.35 -38.20 -30.36
CA THR A 39 3.12 -39.33 -30.88
C THR A 39 2.86 -40.63 -30.11
N PHE A 40 1.96 -40.60 -29.11
CA PHE A 40 1.66 -41.76 -28.28
C PHE A 40 0.86 -42.82 -29.04
N SER A 41 1.54 -43.91 -29.42
CA SER A 41 0.94 -45.06 -30.09
C SER A 41 0.52 -46.19 -29.14
N GLY A 42 0.51 -45.93 -27.82
CA GLY A 42 0.21 -46.92 -26.77
C GLY A 42 1.39 -47.25 -25.85
N PRO A 43 1.15 -47.97 -24.74
CA PRO A 43 2.14 -48.23 -23.70
C PRO A 43 3.20 -49.23 -24.19
N LYS A 44 4.47 -48.84 -24.10
CA LYS A 44 5.60 -49.76 -24.30
C LYS A 44 5.70 -50.75 -23.13
N LYS A 45 6.26 -51.95 -23.36
CA LYS A 45 6.48 -52.95 -22.30
C LYS A 45 7.26 -52.32 -21.14
N GLY A 46 6.73 -52.47 -19.92
CA GLY A 46 7.36 -51.94 -18.70
C GLY A 46 7.15 -50.45 -18.43
N LEU A 47 6.33 -49.73 -19.22
CA LEU A 47 6.04 -48.31 -19.00
C LEU A 47 5.49 -48.03 -17.59
N ALA A 48 4.49 -48.79 -17.14
CA ALA A 48 3.91 -48.63 -15.80
C ALA A 48 4.95 -48.77 -14.67
N ARG A 49 5.85 -49.75 -14.79
CA ARG A 49 6.94 -49.96 -13.81
C ARG A 49 7.93 -48.79 -13.80
N ARG A 50 8.26 -48.24 -14.98
CA ARG A 50 9.16 -47.08 -15.09
C ARG A 50 8.52 -45.82 -14.52
N MET A 51 7.24 -45.59 -14.80
CA MET A 51 6.50 -44.46 -14.25
C MET A 51 6.36 -44.58 -12.73
N GLY A 52 6.07 -45.78 -12.21
CA GLY A 52 6.02 -46.02 -10.77
C GLY A 52 7.37 -45.83 -10.07
N ALA A 53 8.46 -46.30 -10.67
CA ALA A 53 9.80 -46.05 -10.16
C ALA A 53 10.16 -44.55 -10.15
N MET A 54 9.77 -43.82 -11.19
CA MET A 54 9.98 -42.37 -11.28
C MET A 54 9.17 -41.61 -10.22
N ALA A 55 7.93 -42.01 -9.95
CA ALA A 55 7.09 -41.44 -8.90
C ALA A 55 7.70 -41.62 -7.50
N LEU A 56 8.14 -42.84 -7.20
CA LEU A 56 8.78 -43.17 -5.93
C LEU A 56 10.14 -42.47 -5.76
N ALA A 57 10.91 -42.35 -6.84
CA ALA A 57 12.16 -41.60 -6.84
C ALA A 57 11.90 -40.12 -6.58
N PHE A 58 10.88 -39.52 -7.22
CA PHE A 58 10.50 -38.13 -6.97
C PHE A 58 10.08 -37.91 -5.51
N PHE A 59 9.21 -38.78 -4.96
CA PHE A 59 8.81 -38.73 -3.55
C PHE A 59 10.02 -38.81 -2.61
N ALA A 60 10.92 -39.77 -2.84
CA ALA A 60 12.13 -39.92 -2.04
C ALA A 60 13.05 -38.70 -2.13
N VAL A 61 13.22 -38.12 -3.32
CA VAL A 61 14.01 -36.89 -3.52
C VAL A 61 13.39 -35.73 -2.74
N VAL A 62 12.07 -35.55 -2.78
CA VAL A 62 11.40 -34.51 -2.00
C VAL A 62 11.65 -34.71 -0.50
N CYS A 63 11.48 -35.92 0.03
CA CYS A 63 11.75 -36.19 1.45
C CYS A 63 13.21 -35.95 1.85
N LEU A 64 14.16 -36.29 0.97
CA LEU A 64 15.61 -36.13 1.21
C LEU A 64 16.10 -34.70 1.02
N MET A 65 15.50 -33.92 0.11
CA MET A 65 15.90 -32.53 -0.15
C MET A 65 15.66 -31.60 1.04
N PHE A 66 14.77 -31.98 1.94
CA PHE A 66 14.38 -31.19 3.10
C PHE A 66 14.80 -31.84 4.43
N ASP A 67 15.72 -32.83 4.41
CA ASP A 67 16.24 -33.51 5.61
C ASP A 67 15.14 -34.07 6.56
N GLY A 68 13.95 -34.37 6.02
CA GLY A 68 12.81 -34.79 6.85
C GLY A 68 11.95 -33.64 7.40
N GLU A 69 12.32 -32.38 7.20
CA GLU A 69 11.58 -31.19 7.65
C GLU A 69 11.10 -30.35 6.45
N LEU A 70 9.89 -30.66 5.97
CA LEU A 70 9.28 -29.89 4.90
C LEU A 70 9.03 -28.43 5.32
N PRO A 71 9.14 -27.46 4.38
CA PRO A 71 8.74 -26.09 4.63
C PRO A 71 7.27 -26.02 5.07
N VAL A 72 6.90 -25.02 5.87
CA VAL A 72 5.54 -24.88 6.46
C VAL A 72 4.42 -24.87 5.39
N TYR A 73 4.72 -24.47 4.16
CA TYR A 73 3.79 -24.49 3.02
C TYR A 73 3.69 -25.84 2.28
N LEU A 74 4.43 -26.87 2.71
CA LEU A 74 4.43 -28.22 2.13
C LEU A 74 4.18 -29.25 3.23
N ALA A 75 3.23 -30.17 3.00
CA ALA A 75 2.89 -31.21 3.97
C ALA A 75 3.15 -32.61 3.42
N TYR A 76 3.65 -33.53 4.24
CA TYR A 76 3.92 -34.91 3.81
C TYR A 76 2.68 -35.61 3.25
N GLU A 77 1.52 -35.32 3.82
CA GLU A 77 0.24 -35.85 3.38
C GLU A 77 -0.11 -35.35 1.97
N THR A 78 0.17 -34.08 1.65
CA THR A 78 -0.06 -33.51 0.30
C THR A 78 0.90 -34.10 -0.73
N VAL A 79 2.19 -34.24 -0.39
CA VAL A 79 3.19 -34.86 -1.27
C VAL A 79 2.86 -36.33 -1.53
N LEU A 80 2.41 -37.06 -0.51
CA LEU A 80 1.97 -38.44 -0.63
C LEU A 80 0.71 -38.54 -1.51
N LEU A 81 -0.28 -37.67 -1.29
CA LEU A 81 -1.51 -37.61 -2.08
C LEU A 81 -1.21 -37.35 -3.58
N ASP A 82 -0.32 -36.42 -3.89
CA ASP A 82 0.13 -36.14 -5.26
C ASP A 82 0.84 -37.33 -5.89
N THR A 83 1.67 -38.02 -5.12
CA THR A 83 2.33 -39.24 -5.56
C THR A 83 1.31 -40.33 -5.91
N LEU A 84 0.27 -40.48 -5.09
CA LEU A 84 -0.83 -41.42 -5.37
C LEU A 84 -1.64 -41.02 -6.60
N PHE A 85 -1.97 -39.73 -6.77
CA PHE A 85 -2.62 -39.21 -7.97
C PHE A 85 -1.79 -39.45 -9.22
N PHE A 86 -0.48 -39.22 -9.15
CA PHE A 86 0.43 -39.48 -10.25
C PHE A 86 0.45 -40.96 -10.62
N LEU A 87 0.57 -41.87 -9.64
CA LEU A 87 0.54 -43.32 -9.87
C LEU A 87 -0.79 -43.78 -10.50
N ALA A 88 -1.92 -43.24 -10.01
CA ALA A 88 -3.23 -43.49 -10.59
C ALA A 88 -3.32 -42.97 -12.05
N ALA A 89 -2.78 -41.78 -12.33
CA ALA A 89 -2.68 -41.21 -13.68
C ALA A 89 -1.91 -42.14 -14.62
N CYS A 90 -0.78 -42.67 -14.16
CA CYS A 90 0.03 -43.62 -14.92
C CYS A 90 -0.78 -44.87 -15.30
N GLY A 91 -1.55 -45.41 -14.35
CA GLY A 91 -2.45 -46.54 -14.59
C GLY A 91 -3.54 -46.22 -15.62
N LEU A 92 -4.17 -45.05 -15.51
CA LEU A 92 -5.21 -44.59 -16.43
C LEU A 92 -4.66 -44.33 -17.84
N ILE A 93 -3.44 -43.79 -17.97
CA ILE A 93 -2.76 -43.59 -19.26
C ILE A 93 -2.52 -44.92 -19.97
N VAL A 94 -2.16 -45.98 -19.25
CA VAL A 94 -2.04 -47.33 -19.83
C VAL A 94 -3.39 -47.82 -20.36
N LEU A 95 -4.49 -47.52 -19.65
CA LEU A 95 -5.84 -47.89 -20.07
C LEU A 95 -6.33 -47.13 -21.32
N LEU A 96 -5.73 -45.99 -21.68
CA LEU A 96 -6.05 -45.26 -22.92
C LEU A 96 -5.78 -46.08 -24.19
N ALA A 97 -4.86 -47.05 -24.12
CA ALA A 97 -4.57 -47.95 -25.24
C ALA A 97 -5.45 -49.22 -25.27
N THR A 98 -6.43 -49.32 -24.38
CA THR A 98 -7.38 -50.44 -24.34
C THR A 98 -8.73 -50.03 -24.94
N LYS A 99 -9.65 -51.00 -25.07
CA LYS A 99 -11.05 -50.72 -25.46
C LYS A 99 -11.79 -49.79 -24.46
N ARG A 100 -11.21 -49.55 -23.27
CA ARG A 100 -11.78 -48.69 -22.22
C ARG A 100 -11.34 -47.22 -22.31
N ARG A 101 -10.76 -46.77 -23.43
CA ARG A 101 -10.22 -45.40 -23.61
C ARG A 101 -11.15 -44.28 -23.14
N ARG A 102 -12.45 -44.33 -23.46
CA ARG A 102 -13.40 -43.26 -23.05
C ARG A 102 -13.54 -43.17 -21.53
N VAL A 103 -13.66 -44.32 -20.86
CA VAL A 103 -13.74 -44.39 -19.39
C VAL A 103 -12.44 -43.90 -18.77
N ALA A 104 -11.29 -44.34 -19.31
CA ALA A 104 -9.98 -43.90 -18.84
C ALA A 104 -9.77 -42.38 -18.98
N LEU A 105 -10.23 -41.78 -20.09
CA LEU A 105 -10.20 -40.32 -20.28
C LEU A 105 -11.08 -39.59 -19.24
N ILE A 106 -12.33 -40.04 -19.04
CA ILE A 106 -13.23 -39.43 -18.06
C ILE A 106 -12.64 -39.53 -16.66
N CYS A 107 -12.15 -40.70 -16.26
CA CYS A 107 -11.49 -40.89 -14.96
C CYS A 107 -10.25 -40.00 -14.81
N LEU A 108 -9.44 -39.84 -15.86
CA LEU A 108 -8.26 -38.99 -15.82
C LEU A 108 -8.63 -37.51 -15.67
N CYS A 109 -9.66 -37.04 -16.38
CA CYS A 109 -10.18 -35.68 -16.21
C CYS A 109 -10.75 -35.44 -14.80
N LEU A 110 -11.58 -36.35 -14.29
CA LEU A 110 -12.16 -36.25 -12.94
C LEU A 110 -11.09 -36.28 -11.86
N MET A 111 -10.11 -37.16 -11.99
CA MET A 111 -8.99 -37.28 -11.07
C MET A 111 -8.11 -36.04 -11.11
N GLN A 112 -7.82 -35.48 -12.29
CA GLN A 112 -7.06 -34.23 -12.39
C GLN A 112 -7.83 -33.06 -11.78
N ALA A 113 -9.15 -32.98 -11.99
CA ALA A 113 -9.98 -31.98 -11.34
C ALA A 113 -9.96 -32.12 -9.82
N ALA A 114 -10.10 -33.34 -9.29
CA ALA A 114 -9.99 -33.62 -7.87
C ALA A 114 -8.60 -33.26 -7.31
N CYS A 115 -7.53 -33.63 -8.01
CA CYS A 115 -6.16 -33.28 -7.64
C CYS A 115 -5.96 -31.77 -7.57
N LEU A 116 -6.43 -31.01 -8.56
CA LEU A 116 -6.34 -29.55 -8.57
C LEU A 116 -7.16 -28.90 -7.45
N VAL A 117 -8.39 -29.39 -7.20
CA VAL A 117 -9.25 -28.87 -6.13
C VAL A 117 -8.64 -29.15 -4.75
N LEU A 118 -8.16 -30.37 -4.51
CA LEU A 118 -7.56 -30.75 -3.23
C LEU A 118 -6.24 -30.00 -2.99
N ASN A 119 -5.38 -29.89 -4.01
CA ASN A 119 -4.16 -29.08 -3.89
C ASN A 119 -4.47 -27.61 -3.64
N GLY A 120 -5.46 -27.05 -4.34
CA GLY A 120 -5.90 -25.68 -4.10
C GLY A 120 -6.41 -25.48 -2.67
N TYR A 121 -7.25 -26.39 -2.19
CA TYR A 121 -7.77 -26.37 -0.81
C TYR A 121 -6.65 -26.44 0.22
N PHE A 122 -5.77 -27.45 0.15
CA PHE A 122 -4.68 -27.59 1.12
C PHE A 122 -3.67 -26.44 1.04
N SER A 123 -3.41 -25.91 -0.16
CA SER A 123 -2.52 -24.74 -0.30
C SER A 123 -3.11 -23.51 0.39
N ILE A 124 -4.42 -23.28 0.26
CA ILE A 124 -5.12 -22.15 0.92
C ILE A 124 -5.14 -22.36 2.43
N ASP A 125 -5.55 -23.55 2.90
CA ASP A 125 -5.60 -23.91 4.32
C ASP A 125 -4.24 -23.74 5.01
N ARG A 126 -3.16 -24.18 4.36
CA ARG A 126 -1.79 -23.97 4.87
C ARG A 126 -1.34 -22.51 4.78
N LEU A 127 -1.76 -21.77 3.76
CA LEU A 127 -1.50 -20.33 3.72
C LEU A 127 -2.22 -19.61 4.86
N GLU A 128 -3.43 -20.03 5.26
CA GLU A 128 -4.12 -19.49 6.43
C GLU A 128 -3.36 -19.80 7.72
N GLU A 129 -2.85 -21.03 7.87
CA GLU A 129 -2.02 -21.44 9.02
C GLU A 129 -0.70 -20.65 9.10
N VAL A 130 0.04 -20.54 7.99
CA VAL A 130 1.33 -19.83 7.91
C VAL A 130 1.15 -18.35 8.19
N ASN A 131 0.15 -17.74 7.54
CA ASN A 131 -0.05 -16.31 7.65
C ASN A 131 -0.72 -15.93 8.98
N GLN A 132 -1.24 -16.90 9.75
CA GLN A 132 -2.05 -16.68 10.96
C GLN A 132 -3.28 -15.80 10.69
N LEU A 133 -3.82 -15.89 9.47
CA LEU A 133 -4.87 -15.00 8.99
C LEU A 133 -5.97 -15.84 8.38
N GLY A 134 -6.83 -16.36 9.25
CA GLY A 134 -7.97 -17.17 8.83
C GLY A 134 -8.97 -16.33 8.04
N ALA A 135 -9.59 -16.93 7.02
CA ALA A 135 -10.60 -16.24 6.20
C ALA A 135 -11.76 -15.67 7.04
N GLN A 136 -12.07 -16.28 8.19
CA GLN A 136 -13.11 -15.79 9.10
C GLN A 136 -12.70 -14.52 9.86
N GLU A 137 -11.43 -14.43 10.31
CA GLU A 137 -10.92 -13.23 10.99
C GLU A 137 -10.85 -12.05 10.01
N GLU A 138 -10.40 -12.31 8.78
CA GLU A 138 -10.40 -11.31 7.72
C GLU A 138 -11.83 -10.86 7.39
N ALA A 139 -12.78 -11.79 7.23
CA ALA A 139 -14.18 -11.45 6.97
C ALA A 139 -14.80 -10.61 8.10
N ALA A 140 -14.52 -10.96 9.36
CA ALA A 140 -14.99 -10.19 10.51
C ALA A 140 -14.35 -8.79 10.54
N TYR A 141 -13.05 -8.69 10.25
CA TYR A 141 -12.32 -7.43 10.11
C TYR A 141 -12.90 -6.56 9.00
N VAL A 142 -13.20 -7.13 7.83
CA VAL A 142 -13.80 -6.42 6.69
C VAL A 142 -15.19 -5.91 7.06
N GLN A 143 -16.04 -6.79 7.60
CA GLN A 143 -17.44 -6.48 7.87
C GLN A 143 -17.60 -5.31 8.83
N LYS A 144 -16.86 -5.30 9.95
CA LYS A 144 -16.95 -4.24 10.96
C LYS A 144 -16.50 -2.88 10.41
N ASN A 145 -15.42 -2.86 9.62
CA ASN A 145 -14.84 -1.62 9.11
C ASN A 145 -15.62 -1.06 7.92
N ALA A 146 -16.09 -1.93 7.02
CA ALA A 146 -16.95 -1.53 5.91
C ALA A 146 -18.24 -0.86 6.39
N ALA A 147 -18.81 -1.28 7.52
CA ALA A 147 -20.00 -0.66 8.09
C ALA A 147 -19.78 0.79 8.53
N LEU A 148 -18.67 1.08 9.24
CA LEU A 148 -18.32 2.45 9.64
C LEU A 148 -18.00 3.32 8.42
N VAL A 149 -17.22 2.79 7.47
CA VAL A 149 -16.87 3.49 6.23
C VAL A 149 -18.14 3.88 5.45
N ALA A 150 -19.04 2.93 5.24
CA ALA A 150 -20.30 3.17 4.52
C ALA A 150 -21.18 4.20 5.23
N ARG A 151 -21.28 4.14 6.57
CA ARG A 151 -22.06 5.12 7.35
C ARG A 151 -21.47 6.52 7.22
N ILE A 152 -20.14 6.67 7.26
CA ILE A 152 -19.47 7.98 7.09
C ILE A 152 -19.77 8.53 5.69
N GLN A 153 -19.61 7.72 4.65
CA GLN A 153 -19.87 8.12 3.25
C GLN A 153 -21.35 8.46 2.97
N GLU A 154 -22.28 7.85 3.70
CA GLU A 154 -23.71 8.19 3.61
C GLU A 154 -24.02 9.56 4.24
N GLN A 155 -23.29 9.94 5.30
CA GLN A 155 -23.51 11.19 6.04
C GLN A 155 -22.70 12.36 5.49
N ASP A 156 -21.54 12.10 4.91
CA ASP A 156 -20.67 13.11 4.31
C ASP A 156 -20.36 12.74 2.86
N GLY A 157 -20.96 13.48 1.93
CA GLY A 157 -20.68 13.34 0.49
C GLY A 157 -19.56 14.25 -0.01
N GLY A 158 -18.85 14.94 0.88
CA GLY A 158 -17.76 15.85 0.54
C GLY A 158 -16.46 15.13 0.18
N LEU A 159 -15.48 15.91 -0.30
CA LEU A 159 -14.11 15.43 -0.45
C LEU A 159 -13.36 15.59 0.86
N TYR A 160 -13.07 14.46 1.50
CA TYR A 160 -12.31 14.38 2.74
C TYR A 160 -11.41 13.15 2.71
N ARG A 161 -10.39 13.12 3.58
CA ARG A 161 -9.64 11.89 3.87
C ARG A 161 -10.12 11.25 5.16
N MET A 162 -9.96 9.93 5.21
CA MET A 162 -10.21 9.11 6.38
C MET A 162 -9.01 8.19 6.60
N GLU A 163 -8.71 7.90 7.86
CA GLU A 163 -7.61 7.01 8.21
C GLU A 163 -7.95 6.05 9.35
N ARG A 164 -7.05 5.08 9.55
CA ARG A 164 -7.18 4.07 10.60
C ARG A 164 -5.89 3.99 11.39
N ASN A 165 -6.00 4.01 12.72
CA ASN A 165 -4.81 3.85 13.57
C ASN A 165 -4.19 2.44 13.44
N GLN A 166 -5.02 1.44 13.16
CA GLN A 166 -4.57 0.07 12.95
C GLN A 166 -5.02 -0.41 11.56
N THR A 167 -4.05 -0.52 10.66
CA THR A 167 -4.27 -0.98 9.30
C THR A 167 -3.90 -2.46 9.14
N ARG A 168 -4.65 -3.16 8.31
CA ARG A 168 -4.34 -4.55 7.92
C ARG A 168 -3.25 -4.60 6.87
N THR A 169 -3.34 -3.64 5.95
CA THR A 169 -2.41 -3.43 4.85
C THR A 169 -2.15 -1.94 4.70
N GLU A 170 -1.05 -1.57 4.05
CA GLU A 170 -0.78 -0.18 3.69
C GLU A 170 -1.80 0.38 2.67
N ASN A 171 -2.69 -0.45 2.12
CA ASN A 171 -3.68 -0.08 1.10
C ASN A 171 -5.13 -0.22 1.60
N ASP A 172 -5.36 -0.23 2.91
CA ASP A 172 -6.71 -0.24 3.49
C ASP A 172 -7.64 0.83 2.88
N PRO A 173 -7.20 2.07 2.58
CA PRO A 173 -8.07 3.04 1.90
C PRO A 173 -8.61 2.55 0.56
N LEU A 174 -7.76 1.93 -0.28
CA LEU A 174 -8.19 1.33 -1.54
C LEU A 174 -9.09 0.12 -1.30
N TYR A 175 -8.77 -0.69 -0.30
CA TYR A 175 -9.49 -1.90 0.04
C TYR A 175 -10.94 -1.62 0.49
N PHE A 176 -11.15 -0.55 1.26
CA PHE A 176 -12.48 -0.13 1.74
C PHE A 176 -13.12 0.98 0.89
N GLY A 177 -12.43 1.50 -0.14
CA GLY A 177 -12.98 2.48 -1.07
C GLY A 177 -13.15 3.89 -0.49
N TYR A 178 -12.23 4.35 0.35
CA TYR A 178 -12.18 5.73 0.86
C TYR A 178 -10.86 6.42 0.51
N HIS A 179 -10.84 7.75 0.54
CA HIS A 179 -9.61 8.52 0.32
C HIS A 179 -8.76 8.51 1.59
N GLY A 180 -7.54 7.99 1.52
CA GLY A 180 -6.57 7.97 2.62
C GLY A 180 -5.20 8.43 2.16
N VAL A 181 -4.33 8.66 3.14
CA VAL A 181 -2.90 8.92 3.04
C VAL A 181 -2.09 7.62 3.08
N SER A 182 -2.55 6.62 3.86
CA SER A 182 -1.94 5.29 3.92
C SER A 182 -2.01 4.63 2.54
N HIS A 183 -0.85 4.43 1.92
CA HIS A 183 -0.76 3.86 0.58
C HIS A 183 0.62 3.25 0.34
N TYR A 184 0.64 2.14 -0.41
CA TYR A 184 1.84 1.60 -1.04
C TYR A 184 1.73 1.73 -2.56
N SER A 185 2.70 2.42 -3.16
CA SER A 185 2.88 2.46 -4.61
C SER A 185 4.35 2.51 -4.95
N SER A 186 4.84 1.64 -5.85
CA SER A 186 6.23 1.71 -6.32
C SER A 186 6.57 2.98 -7.11
N ASP A 187 5.56 3.78 -7.46
CA ASP A 187 5.67 5.03 -8.20
C ASP A 187 5.51 6.26 -7.30
N PHE A 188 5.60 6.10 -5.97
CA PHE A 188 5.49 7.21 -5.04
C PHE A 188 6.69 8.16 -5.17
N ASP A 189 6.42 9.47 -5.17
CA ASP A 189 7.47 10.49 -5.19
C ASP A 189 8.32 10.48 -3.91
N ALA A 190 9.63 10.35 -4.07
CA ALA A 190 10.56 10.21 -2.95
C ALA A 190 10.78 11.52 -2.16
N GLU A 191 10.65 12.68 -2.80
CA GLU A 191 10.75 13.98 -2.12
C GLU A 191 9.54 14.23 -1.23
N PHE A 192 8.34 13.88 -1.71
CA PHE A 192 7.11 13.95 -0.94
C PHE A 192 7.14 13.02 0.29
N LEU A 193 7.63 11.79 0.12
CA LEU A 193 7.83 10.89 1.25
C LEU A 193 8.82 11.45 2.27
N ARG A 194 9.94 12.04 1.82
CA ARG A 194 10.92 12.67 2.70
C ARG A 194 10.32 13.87 3.44
N PHE A 195 9.53 14.70 2.75
CA PHE A 195 8.80 15.80 3.36
C PHE A 195 7.85 15.29 4.45
N LEU A 196 7.02 14.29 4.18
CA LEU A 196 6.14 13.70 5.19
C LEU A 196 6.93 13.13 6.38
N GLY A 197 8.08 12.50 6.11
CA GLY A 197 9.03 12.03 7.12
C GLY A 197 9.51 13.15 8.06
N ARG A 198 9.93 14.27 7.47
CA ARG A 198 10.36 15.50 8.16
C ARG A 198 9.22 16.22 8.85
N MET A 199 7.98 16.06 8.40
CA MET A 199 6.78 16.57 9.07
C MET A 199 6.31 15.66 10.21
N GLY A 200 6.93 14.51 10.39
CA GLY A 200 6.62 13.61 11.51
C GLY A 200 5.92 12.32 11.12
N LEU A 201 5.46 12.12 9.89
CA LEU A 201 4.81 10.87 9.48
C LEU A 201 5.82 9.74 9.27
N TYR A 202 5.40 8.51 9.53
CA TYR A 202 6.17 7.34 9.13
C TYR A 202 5.97 6.98 7.67
N HIS A 203 7.09 6.76 7.00
CA HIS A 203 7.15 6.07 5.73
C HIS A 203 8.35 5.12 5.71
N ILE A 204 8.28 4.08 4.88
CA ILE A 204 9.41 3.22 4.58
C ILE A 204 9.36 2.83 3.11
N HIS A 205 10.49 2.93 2.41
CA HIS A 205 10.55 2.70 0.97
C HIS A 205 9.47 3.50 0.23
N TYR A 206 8.48 2.82 -0.36
CA TYR A 206 7.40 3.42 -1.14
C TYR A 206 6.02 3.30 -0.47
N ARG A 207 6.00 3.28 0.87
CA ARG A 207 4.76 3.13 1.66
C ARG A 207 4.67 4.15 2.78
N ILE A 208 3.46 4.68 2.95
CA ILE A 208 3.06 5.54 4.05
C ILE A 208 2.11 4.75 4.97
N GLN A 209 2.25 4.94 6.28
CA GLN A 209 1.35 4.33 7.24
C GLN A 209 0.98 5.35 8.32
N TYR A 210 -0.30 5.76 8.33
CA TYR A 210 -0.85 6.68 9.32
C TYR A 210 -0.76 6.13 10.76
N GLY A 211 -1.01 4.83 10.91
CA GLY A 211 -1.13 4.16 12.21
C GLY A 211 0.12 4.18 13.11
N SER A 212 1.27 4.56 12.57
CA SER A 212 2.54 4.57 13.32
C SER A 212 2.78 5.84 14.16
N GLY A 213 1.97 6.88 13.96
CA GLY A 213 2.08 8.14 14.68
C GLY A 213 1.91 9.36 13.76
N THR A 214 1.18 10.36 14.25
CA THR A 214 0.93 11.64 13.57
C THR A 214 0.63 12.72 14.61
N THR A 215 0.39 13.95 14.15
CA THR A 215 0.00 15.10 14.97
C THR A 215 -1.30 15.74 14.44
N PRO A 216 -2.03 16.52 15.27
CA PRO A 216 -3.20 17.27 14.82
C PRO A 216 -2.89 18.25 13.68
N VAL A 217 -1.69 18.85 13.67
CA VAL A 217 -1.24 19.73 12.59
C VAL A 217 -1.14 18.98 11.27
N LEU A 218 -0.48 17.82 11.25
CA LEU A 218 -0.29 17.06 10.03
C LEU A 218 -1.60 16.40 9.55
N GLU A 219 -2.43 15.92 10.48
CA GLU A 219 -3.78 15.44 10.16
C GLU A 219 -4.65 16.54 9.55
N GLY A 220 -4.55 17.75 10.10
CA GLY A 220 -5.20 18.94 9.58
C GLY A 220 -4.76 19.24 8.14
N LEU A 221 -3.45 19.36 7.93
CA LEU A 221 -2.85 19.61 6.61
C LEU A 221 -3.27 18.57 5.57
N MET A 222 -3.27 17.29 5.95
CA MET A 222 -3.63 16.19 5.06
C MET A 222 -5.15 16.02 4.92
N GLY A 223 -5.98 16.89 5.51
CA GLY A 223 -7.44 16.82 5.39
C GLY A 223 -8.04 15.52 5.92
N ILE A 224 -7.41 14.90 6.93
CA ILE A 224 -7.89 13.67 7.56
C ILE A 224 -9.02 14.04 8.51
N LYS A 225 -10.26 13.96 8.03
CA LYS A 225 -11.48 14.38 8.74
C LYS A 225 -12.04 13.30 9.64
N TYR A 226 -11.89 12.04 9.25
CA TYR A 226 -12.39 10.90 10.02
C TYR A 226 -11.27 9.94 10.38
N ILE A 227 -11.26 9.46 11.61
CA ILE A 227 -10.27 8.49 12.10
C ILE A 227 -11.02 7.31 12.71
N LEU A 228 -10.79 6.12 12.19
CA LEU A 228 -11.31 4.87 12.78
C LEU A 228 -10.27 4.31 13.74
N ARG A 229 -10.60 4.25 15.02
CA ARG A 229 -9.73 3.73 16.07
C ARG A 229 -10.23 2.41 16.64
N SER A 230 -9.41 1.37 16.54
CA SER A 230 -9.61 0.12 17.28
C SER A 230 -9.26 0.33 18.77
N ASP A 231 -9.96 -0.35 19.67
CA ASP A 231 -9.61 -0.41 21.09
C ASP A 231 -8.19 -0.97 21.27
N GLY A 232 -7.43 -0.40 22.21
CA GLY A 232 -6.06 -0.84 22.52
C GLY A 232 -5.00 -0.50 21.46
N ALA A 233 -5.40 0.07 20.32
CA ALA A 233 -4.50 0.57 19.28
C ALA A 233 -4.12 2.05 19.58
N SER A 234 -2.82 2.34 19.66
CA SER A 234 -2.18 3.59 20.12
C SER A 234 -2.13 3.90 21.64
N LEU A 235 -1.05 4.60 22.02
CA LEU A 235 -0.69 5.03 23.39
C LEU A 235 -1.66 6.03 24.03
N GLU A 236 -2.23 6.93 23.24
CA GLU A 236 -2.92 8.11 23.78
C GLU A 236 -4.38 8.17 23.35
N LYS A 237 -5.19 8.80 24.19
CA LYS A 237 -6.50 9.33 23.84
C LYS A 237 -6.33 10.44 22.79
N LEU A 238 -7.18 10.47 21.76
CA LEU A 238 -7.23 11.60 20.83
C LEU A 238 -7.40 12.94 21.59
N PRO A 239 -7.00 14.08 20.97
CA PRO A 239 -7.27 15.40 21.52
C PRO A 239 -8.74 15.56 21.92
N ASP A 240 -9.03 16.29 22.99
CA ASP A 240 -10.41 16.40 23.51
C ASP A 240 -11.33 17.17 22.54
N SER A 241 -10.75 17.91 21.60
CA SER A 241 -11.48 18.52 20.48
C SER A 241 -12.03 17.52 19.46
N TYR A 242 -11.52 16.28 19.43
CA TYR A 242 -11.97 15.27 18.48
C TYR A 242 -13.29 14.69 18.97
N THR A 243 -14.28 14.66 18.10
CA THR A 243 -15.64 14.25 18.48
C THR A 243 -15.84 12.77 18.17
N GLN A 244 -16.22 11.99 19.19
CA GLN A 244 -16.64 10.61 18.98
C GLN A 244 -17.97 10.59 18.22
N LEU A 245 -18.05 9.80 17.15
CA LEU A 245 -19.26 9.67 16.33
C LEU A 245 -19.97 8.35 16.60
N TRP A 246 -19.52 7.29 15.93
CA TRP A 246 -20.16 5.97 15.92
C TRP A 246 -19.17 4.89 16.33
N ARG A 247 -19.70 3.76 16.78
CA ARG A 247 -18.92 2.60 17.19
C ARG A 247 -19.51 1.33 16.62
N GLU A 248 -18.67 0.49 16.06
CA GLU A 248 -19.02 -0.85 15.56
C GLU A 248 -17.99 -1.85 16.13
N GLY A 249 -18.44 -2.71 17.05
CA GLY A 249 -17.58 -3.65 17.77
C GLY A 249 -16.51 -2.95 18.63
N ASP A 250 -15.25 -3.24 18.32
CA ASP A 250 -14.05 -2.68 18.95
C ASP A 250 -13.54 -1.41 18.25
N THR A 251 -14.20 -0.95 17.19
CA THR A 251 -13.74 0.19 16.37
C THR A 251 -14.67 1.38 16.54
N THR A 252 -14.09 2.55 16.81
CA THR A 252 -14.82 3.80 17.01
C THR A 252 -14.40 4.83 15.97
N ALA A 253 -15.36 5.46 15.30
CA ALA A 253 -15.14 6.57 14.38
C ALA A 253 -15.09 7.90 15.14
N TRP A 254 -14.08 8.70 14.85
CA TRP A 254 -13.87 10.04 15.41
C TRP A 254 -13.81 11.08 14.30
N GLN A 255 -14.25 12.29 14.61
CA GLN A 255 -14.14 13.45 13.74
C GLN A 255 -13.01 14.37 14.20
N ASN A 256 -12.10 14.68 13.28
CA ASN A 256 -11.07 15.69 13.44
C ASN A 256 -11.64 17.06 13.03
N PRO A 257 -11.71 18.07 13.93
CA PRO A 257 -12.21 19.40 13.60
C PRO A 257 -11.21 20.24 12.78
N TYR A 258 -9.93 19.82 12.72
CA TYR A 258 -8.85 20.57 12.10
C TYR A 258 -8.59 20.18 10.64
N ALA A 259 -9.32 19.21 10.09
CA ALA A 259 -9.12 18.75 8.71
C ALA A 259 -9.35 19.88 7.69
N LEU A 260 -8.31 20.24 6.94
CA LEU A 260 -8.44 21.17 5.83
C LEU A 260 -9.34 20.56 4.75
N PRO A 261 -10.17 21.37 4.07
CA PRO A 261 -10.74 20.94 2.81
C PRO A 261 -9.64 20.71 1.77
N LEU A 262 -9.98 20.04 0.67
CA LEU A 262 -9.02 19.69 -0.36
C LEU A 262 -8.27 20.90 -0.94
N ALA A 263 -8.89 22.08 -0.96
CA ALA A 263 -8.32 23.31 -1.47
C ALA A 263 -8.45 24.46 -0.45
N VAL A 264 -7.36 25.20 -0.23
CA VAL A 264 -7.24 26.29 0.75
C VAL A 264 -6.49 27.46 0.10
N LEU A 265 -6.91 28.69 0.42
CA LEU A 265 -6.15 29.88 0.04
C LEU A 265 -5.05 30.16 1.06
N ALA A 266 -3.81 30.12 0.60
CA ALA A 266 -2.62 30.44 1.36
C ALA A 266 -2.04 31.82 0.92
N PRO A 267 -1.23 32.48 1.77
CA PRO A 267 -0.50 33.67 1.37
C PRO A 267 0.37 33.41 0.12
N LEU A 268 0.57 34.43 -0.73
CA LEU A 268 1.42 34.30 -1.93
C LEU A 268 2.88 34.03 -1.56
N ASP A 269 3.37 34.75 -0.55
CA ASP A 269 4.69 34.50 0.00
C ASP A 269 4.65 33.26 0.91
N GLU A 270 5.68 32.42 0.79
CA GLU A 270 5.87 31.23 1.61
C GLU A 270 6.92 31.51 2.69
N VAL A 271 6.73 30.97 3.89
CA VAL A 271 7.78 30.93 4.92
C VAL A 271 8.85 29.92 4.51
N ASP A 272 10.09 30.39 4.42
CA ASP A 272 11.23 29.55 4.09
C ASP A 272 11.46 28.43 5.12
N GLY A 273 11.83 27.25 4.64
CA GLY A 273 12.34 26.15 5.50
C GLY A 273 11.30 25.13 5.96
N VAL A 274 10.02 25.28 5.61
CA VAL A 274 8.98 24.29 5.94
C VAL A 274 9.33 22.92 5.35
N GLY A 275 9.48 21.91 6.20
CA GLY A 275 9.80 20.53 5.79
C GLY A 275 11.25 20.33 5.32
N VAL A 276 12.15 21.26 5.67
CA VAL A 276 13.58 21.17 5.34
C VAL A 276 14.38 20.58 6.50
N GLY A 277 14.12 21.02 7.73
CA GLY A 277 14.81 20.54 8.93
C GLY A 277 14.45 19.10 9.32
N GLU A 278 15.24 18.49 10.19
CA GLU A 278 14.98 17.13 10.70
C GLU A 278 14.07 17.11 11.93
N ASP A 279 13.89 18.26 12.63
CA ASP A 279 12.92 18.39 13.73
C ASP A 279 11.49 18.55 13.17
N PRO A 280 10.61 17.56 13.36
CA PRO A 280 9.25 17.64 12.84
C PRO A 280 8.37 18.68 13.54
N PHE A 281 8.70 19.06 14.76
CA PHE A 281 7.92 20.03 15.53
C PHE A 281 8.23 21.45 15.09
N GLU A 282 9.50 21.74 14.78
CA GLU A 282 9.91 23.00 14.16
C GLU A 282 9.26 23.15 12.76
N ASN A 283 9.35 22.12 11.92
CA ASN A 283 8.71 22.14 10.60
C ASN A 283 7.20 22.39 10.68
N GLN A 284 6.52 21.79 11.66
CA GLN A 284 5.09 21.99 11.88
C GLN A 284 4.76 23.39 12.41
N ASN A 285 5.61 23.97 13.26
CA ASN A 285 5.46 25.36 13.69
C ASN A 285 5.57 26.32 12.50
N LEU A 286 6.58 26.14 11.64
CA LEU A 286 6.75 26.95 10.43
C LEU A 286 5.55 26.81 9.48
N LEU A 287 5.01 25.61 9.33
CA LEU A 287 3.82 25.38 8.51
C LEU A 287 2.58 26.08 9.08
N VAL A 288 2.39 26.06 10.40
CA VAL A 288 1.28 26.76 11.05
C VAL A 288 1.45 28.27 10.90
N GLU A 289 2.66 28.80 11.08
CA GLU A 289 2.98 30.21 10.87
C GLU A 289 2.66 30.65 9.44
N ASP A 290 3.16 29.91 8.46
CA ASP A 290 2.95 30.16 7.04
C ASP A 290 1.47 30.18 6.65
N LEU A 291 0.75 29.09 6.95
CA LEU A 291 -0.63 28.98 6.53
C LEU A 291 -1.49 29.97 7.30
N SER A 292 -1.33 30.12 8.62
CA SER A 292 -2.19 30.97 9.45
C SER A 292 -1.85 32.46 9.39
N GLY A 293 -0.65 32.82 8.91
CA GLY A 293 -0.11 34.19 9.00
C GLY A 293 0.10 34.65 10.44
N SER A 294 0.18 33.72 11.40
CA SER A 294 0.31 34.01 12.84
C SER A 294 1.62 33.43 13.35
N ASN A 295 2.50 34.27 13.88
CA ASN A 295 3.71 33.80 14.55
C ASN A 295 3.33 33.20 15.92
N VAL A 296 3.10 31.89 15.92
CA VAL A 296 2.71 31.10 17.09
C VAL A 296 3.50 29.80 17.12
N GLN A 297 3.97 29.42 18.29
CA GLN A 297 4.55 28.10 18.52
C GLN A 297 3.48 27.17 19.08
N VAL A 298 3.09 26.17 18.29
CA VAL A 298 2.11 25.15 18.71
C VAL A 298 2.80 23.94 19.32
N PHE A 299 4.05 23.70 18.95
CA PHE A 299 4.94 22.77 19.62
C PHE A 299 6.06 23.51 20.32
N THR A 300 6.27 23.22 21.61
CA THR A 300 7.40 23.76 22.38
C THR A 300 8.37 22.63 22.74
N PRO A 301 9.65 22.69 22.33
CA PRO A 301 10.63 21.69 22.73
C PRO A 301 10.72 21.55 24.25
N VAL A 302 10.82 20.31 24.73
CA VAL A 302 10.97 20.05 26.16
C VAL A 302 12.42 20.27 26.55
N GLU A 303 12.64 21.14 27.52
CA GLU A 303 13.96 21.35 28.15
C GLU A 303 14.28 20.19 29.13
N ASP A 304 15.55 20.01 29.45
CA ASP A 304 16.02 18.99 30.42
C ASP A 304 15.62 17.54 30.08
N VAL A 305 15.76 17.16 28.80
CA VAL A 305 15.58 15.78 28.33
C VAL A 305 16.93 15.06 28.31
N GLU A 306 17.04 13.96 29.05
CA GLU A 306 18.16 13.03 28.91
C GLU A 306 17.87 12.05 27.78
N CYS A 307 18.67 12.08 26.72
CA CYS A 307 18.58 11.13 25.62
C CYS A 307 19.95 10.52 25.30
N TYR A 308 20.02 9.20 25.26
CA TYR A 308 21.22 8.48 24.84
C TYR A 308 20.86 7.14 24.19
N THR A 309 21.80 6.58 23.43
CA THR A 309 21.67 5.25 22.83
C THR A 309 22.67 4.29 23.47
N GLU A 310 22.21 3.12 23.91
CA GLU A 310 23.05 2.03 24.42
C GLU A 310 22.59 0.70 23.79
N LYS A 311 23.51 -0.05 23.16
CA LYS A 311 23.23 -1.39 22.60
C LYS A 311 21.97 -1.45 21.71
N ASN A 312 21.84 -0.49 20.79
CA ASN A 312 20.69 -0.32 19.89
C ASN A 312 19.36 0.01 20.59
N MET A 313 19.41 0.38 21.87
CA MET A 313 18.27 0.91 22.62
C MET A 313 18.43 2.42 22.79
N MET A 314 17.45 3.19 22.36
CA MET A 314 17.33 4.60 22.70
C MET A 314 16.64 4.72 24.06
N HIS A 315 17.21 5.53 24.95
CA HIS A 315 16.65 5.86 26.25
C HIS A 315 16.35 7.34 26.32
N VAL A 316 15.14 7.68 26.75
CA VAL A 316 14.66 9.06 26.91
C VAL A 316 14.09 9.22 28.32
N SER A 317 14.56 10.20 29.07
CA SER A 317 14.10 10.49 30.43
C SER A 317 13.80 11.97 30.60
N PHE A 318 12.62 12.29 31.12
CA PHE A 318 12.13 13.67 31.27
C PHE A 318 10.96 13.74 32.27
N ILE A 319 10.59 14.95 32.68
CA ILE A 319 9.43 15.17 33.55
C ILE A 319 8.22 15.51 32.68
N GLN A 320 7.21 14.63 32.69
CA GLN A 320 5.89 14.95 32.16
C GLN A 320 5.13 15.79 33.18
N ARG A 321 4.70 16.99 32.79
CA ARG A 321 3.87 17.86 33.63
C ARG A 321 2.41 17.45 33.57
N ALA A 322 1.70 17.64 34.68
CA ALA A 322 0.30 17.29 34.80
C ALA A 322 -0.57 17.93 33.71
N ASN A 323 -1.42 17.13 33.07
CA ASN A 323 -2.40 17.55 32.05
C ASN A 323 -1.80 18.21 30.80
N GLN A 324 -0.50 18.04 30.54
CA GLN A 324 0.13 18.47 29.29
C GLN A 324 0.23 17.32 28.29
N ARG A 325 0.11 17.65 26.99
CA ARG A 325 0.30 16.70 25.89
C ARG A 325 1.72 16.77 25.38
N TYR A 326 2.32 15.62 25.15
CA TYR A 326 3.68 15.48 24.66
C TYR A 326 3.69 14.64 23.39
N TYR A 327 4.53 15.03 22.43
CA TYR A 327 4.81 14.26 21.22
C TYR A 327 6.31 13.98 21.13
N LEU A 328 6.65 12.73 20.81
CA LEU A 328 8.01 12.26 20.58
C LEU A 328 8.17 11.84 19.12
N LYS A 329 9.22 12.30 18.44
CA LYS A 329 9.64 11.68 17.17
C LYS A 329 10.33 10.35 17.49
N ALA A 330 9.62 9.27 17.26
CA ALA A 330 10.05 7.91 17.52
C ALA A 330 10.59 7.23 16.25
N SER A 331 11.61 6.38 16.42
CA SER A 331 12.21 5.58 15.34
C SER A 331 12.60 4.20 15.85
N GLY A 332 11.62 3.33 16.09
CA GLY A 332 11.88 2.00 16.63
C GLY A 332 10.82 0.97 16.29
N SER A 333 11.12 -0.29 16.57
CA SER A 333 10.20 -1.42 16.35
C SER A 333 9.55 -1.93 17.62
N TRP A 334 10.16 -1.69 18.79
CA TRP A 334 9.62 -2.01 20.10
C TRP A 334 9.85 -0.84 21.05
N PHE A 335 8.90 -0.59 21.95
CA PHE A 335 8.96 0.49 22.92
C PHE A 335 8.51 0.03 24.29
N SER A 336 9.03 0.71 25.31
CA SER A 336 8.53 0.67 26.67
C SER A 336 8.36 2.08 27.21
N LEU A 337 7.27 2.30 27.92
CA LEU A 337 7.01 3.50 28.69
C LEU A 337 6.99 3.12 30.18
N ASN A 338 7.85 3.76 30.98
CA ASN A 338 8.01 3.52 32.41
C ASN A 338 8.21 2.04 32.77
N GLY A 339 8.94 1.29 31.92
CA GLY A 339 9.24 -0.13 32.12
C GLY A 339 8.12 -1.09 31.70
N ALA A 340 6.93 -0.60 31.35
CA ALA A 340 5.87 -1.41 30.75
C ALA A 340 6.12 -1.53 29.23
N PRO A 341 6.11 -2.74 28.64
CA PRO A 341 6.18 -2.90 27.19
C PRO A 341 4.92 -2.30 26.55
N MET A 342 5.10 -1.64 25.43
CA MET A 342 4.00 -1.15 24.62
C MET A 342 3.62 -2.27 23.65
N GLU A 343 2.66 -3.11 24.05
CA GLU A 343 2.31 -4.38 23.38
C GLU A 343 1.53 -4.22 22.06
N SER A 344 1.26 -3.01 21.57
CA SER A 344 0.59 -2.88 20.27
C SER A 344 1.51 -3.44 19.19
N GLY A 345 1.03 -4.36 18.36
CA GLY A 345 1.72 -4.80 17.14
C GLY A 345 1.93 -3.71 16.08
N GLU A 346 1.84 -2.45 16.50
CA GLU A 346 2.06 -1.23 15.73
C GLU A 346 3.53 -0.83 15.86
N ARG A 347 4.14 -0.45 14.73
CA ARG A 347 5.45 0.20 14.75
C ARG A 347 5.25 1.64 15.24
N PHE A 348 5.89 2.01 16.34
CA PHE A 348 5.94 3.39 16.83
C PHE A 348 7.05 4.15 16.12
N ILE A 349 6.73 4.64 14.92
CA ILE A 349 7.66 5.39 14.09
C ILE A 349 6.94 6.66 13.63
N GLY A 350 7.63 7.79 13.65
CA GLY A 350 7.00 9.09 13.40
C GLY A 350 6.73 9.85 14.71
N CYS A 351 5.88 10.86 14.65
CA CYS A 351 5.48 11.64 15.82
C CYS A 351 4.43 10.85 16.61
N VAL A 352 4.80 10.36 17.77
CA VAL A 352 3.95 9.56 18.64
C VAL A 352 3.50 10.42 19.81
N ALA A 353 2.20 10.43 20.03
CA ALA A 353 1.55 11.12 21.12
C ALA A 353 1.67 10.28 22.43
N LEU A 354 2.09 10.90 23.53
CA LEU A 354 2.35 10.22 24.81
C LEU A 354 1.16 10.34 25.78
N PRO A 355 0.91 9.33 26.64
CA PRO A 355 -0.20 9.39 27.60
C PRO A 355 -0.14 10.61 28.53
N VAL A 356 -1.23 11.37 28.59
CA VAL A 356 -1.37 12.50 29.52
C VAL A 356 -1.39 12.00 30.96
N VAL A 357 -0.53 12.57 31.80
CA VAL A 357 -0.43 12.24 33.23
C VAL A 357 -1.23 13.21 34.10
N ALA A 358 -1.87 12.71 35.16
CA ALA A 358 -2.68 13.53 36.07
C ALA A 358 -1.85 14.36 37.06
N GLN A 359 -0.58 13.99 37.27
CA GLN A 359 0.37 14.63 38.18
C GLN A 359 1.76 14.61 37.53
N ASP A 360 2.62 15.55 37.92
CA ASP A 360 4.00 15.60 37.44
C ASP A 360 4.70 14.25 37.70
N THR A 361 5.22 13.64 36.63
CA THR A 361 5.72 12.26 36.65
C THR A 361 7.06 12.18 35.94
N GLN A 362 8.08 11.64 36.62
CA GLN A 362 9.32 11.24 35.96
C GLN A 362 8.99 10.11 34.97
N THR A 363 9.26 10.35 33.70
CA THR A 363 8.94 9.43 32.62
C THR A 363 10.22 8.92 31.99
N THR A 364 10.25 7.62 31.73
CA THR A 364 11.33 6.98 30.98
C THR A 364 10.73 6.22 29.81
N LEU A 365 11.19 6.53 28.61
CA LEU A 365 10.86 5.80 27.39
C LEU A 365 12.11 5.06 26.91
N THR A 366 11.94 3.82 26.48
CA THR A 366 13.00 3.01 25.92
C THR A 366 12.53 2.41 24.59
N ALA A 367 13.34 2.51 23.54
CA ALA A 367 12.97 2.09 22.19
C ALA A 367 14.07 1.26 21.53
N TYR A 368 13.70 0.15 20.89
CA TYR A 368 14.64 -0.65 20.12
C TYR A 368 14.75 -0.13 18.69
N LEU A 369 15.96 0.30 18.31
CA LEU A 369 16.27 0.92 17.02
C LEU A 369 16.47 -0.11 15.89
N GLY A 370 16.65 -1.39 16.22
CA GLY A 370 16.88 -2.48 15.25
C GLY A 370 18.29 -3.06 15.29
N GLU A 371 18.60 -3.89 14.29
CA GLU A 371 19.92 -4.49 14.10
C GLU A 371 20.74 -3.69 13.09
N GLY A 372 21.89 -3.18 13.53
CA GLY A 372 22.81 -2.40 12.71
C GLY A 372 23.88 -1.73 13.56
N GLU A 373 25.07 -1.48 12.99
CA GLU A 373 26.10 -0.68 13.66
C GLU A 373 25.81 0.81 13.47
N GLY A 374 25.98 1.62 14.53
CA GLY A 374 25.86 3.08 14.45
C GLY A 374 24.44 3.64 14.37
N LEU A 375 23.43 2.87 14.79
CA LEU A 375 22.07 3.39 14.94
C LEU A 375 22.03 4.40 16.09
N GLU A 376 21.80 5.67 15.79
CA GLU A 376 21.55 6.73 16.77
C GLU A 376 20.08 7.14 16.74
N GLY A 377 19.44 7.15 17.91
CA GLY A 377 18.09 7.68 18.04
C GLY A 377 18.12 9.20 18.14
N THR A 378 17.30 9.89 17.35
CA THR A 378 17.02 11.33 17.52
C THR A 378 15.85 11.51 18.47
N CYS A 379 16.05 12.23 19.57
CA CYS A 379 14.97 12.54 20.52
C CYS A 379 14.49 13.97 20.33
N TYR A 380 13.59 14.16 19.37
CA TYR A 380 12.75 15.36 19.34
C TYR A 380 11.55 15.09 20.24
N LEU A 381 11.41 15.87 21.31
CA LEU A 381 10.30 15.81 22.25
C LEU A 381 9.75 17.22 22.44
N ALA A 382 8.44 17.38 22.25
CA ALA A 382 7.78 18.67 22.38
C ALA A 382 6.44 18.54 23.12
N THR A 383 6.07 19.59 23.86
CA THR A 383 4.68 19.78 24.31
C THR A 383 3.84 20.33 23.17
N PHE A 384 2.54 20.04 23.19
CA PHE A 384 1.57 20.55 22.20
C PHE A 384 0.55 21.47 22.87
N ASP A 385 0.47 22.72 22.40
CA ASP A 385 -0.54 23.70 22.80
C ASP A 385 -1.72 23.67 21.80
N GLU A 386 -2.74 22.92 22.18
CA GLU A 386 -3.95 22.73 21.37
C GLU A 386 -4.77 24.03 21.23
N ASP A 387 -4.75 24.92 22.22
CA ASP A 387 -5.50 26.17 22.20
C ASP A 387 -4.84 27.19 21.25
N ALA A 388 -3.50 27.26 21.28
CA ALA A 388 -2.71 28.03 20.33
C ALA A 388 -2.90 27.51 18.89
N PHE A 389 -2.84 26.18 18.71
CA PHE A 389 -3.09 25.56 17.40
C PHE A 389 -4.50 25.87 16.91
N ARG A 390 -5.54 25.63 17.71
CA ARG A 390 -6.94 25.91 17.33
C ARG A 390 -7.11 27.37 16.90
N SER A 391 -6.59 28.32 17.68
CA SER A 391 -6.71 29.75 17.40
C SER A 391 -6.05 30.17 16.09
N ALA A 392 -4.92 29.57 15.73
CA ALA A 392 -4.24 29.82 14.47
C ALA A 392 -4.91 29.09 13.29
N TRP A 393 -5.28 27.83 13.51
CA TRP A 393 -5.81 26.95 12.46
C TRP A 393 -7.22 27.30 12.04
N GLU A 394 -8.06 27.85 12.93
CA GLU A 394 -9.36 28.41 12.57
C GLU A 394 -9.24 29.49 11.46
N LYS A 395 -8.18 30.30 11.46
CA LYS A 395 -7.90 31.26 10.38
C LYS A 395 -7.58 30.59 9.06
N VAL A 396 -6.99 29.39 9.08
CA VAL A 396 -6.72 28.59 7.87
C VAL A 396 -8.03 27.98 7.36
N LEU A 397 -8.83 27.40 8.25
CA LEU A 397 -10.11 26.78 7.91
C LEU A 397 -11.10 27.76 7.25
N THR A 398 -11.13 29.03 7.69
CA THR A 398 -11.98 30.06 7.06
C THR A 398 -11.61 30.40 5.61
N ARG A 399 -10.40 30.03 5.16
CA ARG A 399 -9.92 30.18 3.78
C ARG A 399 -10.06 28.90 2.95
N GLY A 400 -10.75 27.89 3.49
CA GLY A 400 -11.13 26.69 2.77
C GLY A 400 -12.06 27.00 1.60
N CYS A 401 -11.75 26.45 0.43
CA CYS A 401 -12.57 26.58 -0.77
C CYS A 401 -13.53 25.40 -0.91
N GLN A 402 -14.70 25.66 -1.50
CA GLN A 402 -15.63 24.58 -1.85
C GLN A 402 -15.06 23.80 -3.02
N THR A 403 -15.17 22.48 -2.95
CA THR A 403 -14.72 21.58 -4.01
C THR A 403 -15.84 20.67 -4.45
N GLN A 404 -15.89 20.41 -5.75
CA GLN A 404 -16.80 19.45 -6.35
C GLN A 404 -15.97 18.49 -7.19
N SER A 405 -16.15 17.19 -6.96
CA SER A 405 -15.54 16.17 -7.81
C SER A 405 -16.42 15.95 -9.04
N GLY A 406 -15.87 16.19 -10.23
CA GLY A 406 -16.44 15.71 -11.49
C GLY A 406 -16.10 14.23 -11.71
N ARG A 407 -16.50 13.66 -12.86
CA ARG A 407 -16.19 12.26 -13.22
C ARG A 407 -14.68 11.95 -13.07
N ASP A 408 -14.36 10.92 -12.27
CA ASP A 408 -13.12 10.15 -12.00
C ASP A 408 -11.71 10.80 -12.07
N SER A 409 -11.55 12.02 -12.57
CA SER A 409 -10.24 12.66 -12.79
C SER A 409 -10.31 14.19 -12.84
N ALA A 410 -11.45 14.80 -12.51
CA ALA A 410 -11.65 16.24 -12.56
C ALA A 410 -12.15 16.77 -11.22
N ILE A 411 -11.56 17.86 -10.75
CA ILE A 411 -11.98 18.56 -9.54
C ILE A 411 -12.24 20.01 -9.92
N GLU A 412 -13.38 20.54 -9.50
CA GLU A 412 -13.71 21.96 -9.60
C GLU A 412 -13.58 22.59 -8.21
N VAL A 413 -12.92 23.74 -8.13
CA VAL A 413 -12.76 24.53 -6.92
C VAL A 413 -13.38 25.90 -7.14
N VAL A 414 -14.25 26.31 -6.23
CA VAL A 414 -14.91 27.61 -6.26
C VAL A 414 -14.28 28.53 -5.22
N VAL A 415 -13.64 29.60 -5.70
CA VAL A 415 -12.98 30.61 -4.88
C VAL A 415 -13.95 31.79 -4.65
N PRO A 416 -14.18 32.23 -3.39
CA PRO A 416 -15.12 33.31 -3.08
C PRO A 416 -14.74 34.68 -3.66
N GLN A 417 -15.74 35.53 -3.93
CA GLN A 417 -15.57 36.85 -4.58
C GLN A 417 -14.68 37.86 -3.85
N ASN A 418 -14.58 37.77 -2.52
CA ASN A 418 -13.82 38.71 -1.70
C ASN A 418 -12.44 38.18 -1.29
N SER A 419 -11.93 37.16 -1.99
CA SER A 419 -10.60 36.61 -1.75
C SER A 419 -9.52 37.60 -2.19
N ALA A 420 -8.52 37.82 -1.34
CA ALA A 420 -7.31 38.55 -1.71
C ALA A 420 -6.49 37.74 -2.73
N ALA A 421 -5.57 38.41 -3.42
CA ALA A 421 -4.55 37.72 -4.20
C ALA A 421 -3.83 36.71 -3.28
N SER A 422 -3.80 35.45 -3.71
CA SER A 422 -3.43 34.32 -2.87
C SER A 422 -2.98 33.16 -3.73
N GLN A 423 -2.31 32.20 -3.10
CA GLN A 423 -2.00 30.94 -3.73
C GLN A 423 -3.07 29.92 -3.31
N LEU A 424 -3.76 29.34 -4.29
CA LEU A 424 -4.65 28.20 -4.06
C LEU A 424 -3.78 26.96 -3.88
N MET A 425 -3.64 26.50 -2.64
CA MET A 425 -2.97 25.25 -2.30
C MET A 425 -3.99 24.12 -2.25
N LEU A 426 -3.66 22.99 -2.86
CA LEU A 426 -4.40 21.74 -2.70
C LEU A 426 -3.63 20.78 -1.80
N THR A 427 -4.33 20.05 -0.95
CA THR A 427 -3.73 18.99 -0.12
C THR A 427 -3.38 17.74 -0.96
N ILE A 428 -3.20 17.88 -2.27
CA ILE A 428 -2.83 16.85 -3.24
C ILE A 428 -1.33 17.00 -3.53
N PRO A 429 -0.54 15.92 -3.56
CA PRO A 429 0.85 15.98 -3.99
C PRO A 429 0.99 16.55 -5.40
N TYR A 430 2.02 17.38 -5.61
CA TYR A 430 2.33 17.94 -6.91
C TYR A 430 2.81 16.85 -7.89
N ASP A 431 2.26 16.86 -9.10
CA ASP A 431 2.69 16.02 -10.22
C ASP A 431 2.50 16.80 -11.53
N ARG A 432 3.40 16.62 -12.50
CA ARG A 432 3.32 17.31 -13.81
C ARG A 432 2.16 16.84 -14.69
N GLY A 433 1.49 15.76 -14.32
CA GLY A 433 0.28 15.25 -14.94
C GLY A 433 -0.98 16.07 -14.62
N TRP A 434 -0.92 16.97 -13.64
CA TRP A 434 -2.01 17.91 -13.36
C TRP A 434 -2.09 19.00 -14.42
N GLN A 435 -3.30 19.18 -14.97
CA GLN A 435 -3.65 20.27 -15.87
C GLN A 435 -4.67 21.15 -15.16
N VAL A 436 -4.42 22.45 -15.11
CA VAL A 436 -5.30 23.40 -14.42
C VAL A 436 -5.77 24.50 -15.35
N LYS A 437 -7.02 24.93 -15.16
CA LYS A 437 -7.57 26.14 -15.73
C LYS A 437 -8.12 27.04 -14.65
N VAL A 438 -7.89 28.34 -14.78
CA VAL A 438 -8.51 29.39 -13.97
C VAL A 438 -9.46 30.16 -14.87
N ASP A 439 -10.74 30.19 -14.52
CA ASP A 439 -11.82 30.83 -15.29
C ASP A 439 -11.87 30.38 -16.76
N GLY A 440 -11.62 29.08 -16.98
CA GLY A 440 -11.61 28.44 -18.29
C GLY A 440 -10.32 28.62 -19.11
N VAL A 441 -9.37 29.41 -18.63
CA VAL A 441 -8.07 29.64 -19.28
C VAL A 441 -7.00 28.73 -18.66
N PRO A 442 -6.18 28.01 -19.45
CA PRO A 442 -5.07 27.22 -18.92
C PRO A 442 -4.14 28.06 -18.05
N ALA A 443 -3.80 27.55 -16.87
CA ALA A 443 -2.91 28.19 -15.91
C ALA A 443 -1.70 27.29 -15.62
N GLU A 444 -0.56 27.91 -15.33
CA GLU A 444 0.61 27.18 -14.84
C GLU A 444 0.39 26.74 -13.40
N THR A 445 0.83 25.52 -13.09
CA THR A 445 0.83 25.00 -11.74
C THR A 445 2.17 25.29 -11.07
N THR A 446 2.10 25.63 -9.79
CA THR A 446 3.25 25.77 -8.90
C THR A 446 3.18 24.65 -7.85
N SER A 447 4.10 24.69 -6.88
CA SER A 447 4.01 23.85 -5.70
C SER A 447 4.31 24.64 -4.42
N ARG A 448 3.53 24.40 -3.37
CA ARG A 448 3.82 24.92 -2.03
C ARG A 448 4.71 23.94 -1.26
N TYR A 449 5.74 24.44 -0.61
CA TYR A 449 6.82 23.67 0.05
C TYR A 449 7.56 22.72 -0.91
N GLY A 450 7.41 22.92 -2.22
CA GLY A 450 7.89 21.98 -3.24
C GLY A 450 7.07 20.70 -3.37
N GLN A 451 6.00 20.51 -2.59
CA GLN A 451 5.33 19.22 -2.41
C GLN A 451 3.86 19.19 -2.76
N PHE A 452 3.11 20.25 -2.47
CA PHE A 452 1.66 20.30 -2.68
C PHE A 452 1.32 21.07 -3.94
N LEU A 453 0.36 20.58 -4.72
CA LEU A 453 -0.11 21.26 -5.92
C LEU A 453 -0.66 22.65 -5.57
N ALA A 454 -0.20 23.67 -6.28
CA ALA A 454 -0.61 25.04 -6.06
C ALA A 454 -0.85 25.80 -7.37
N VAL A 455 -1.63 26.89 -7.30
CA VAL A 455 -1.88 27.83 -8.40
C VAL A 455 -2.02 29.23 -7.83
N ASP A 456 -1.28 30.19 -8.38
CA ASP A 456 -1.40 31.59 -7.97
C ASP A 456 -2.64 32.22 -8.59
N LEU A 457 -3.43 32.92 -7.76
CA LEU A 457 -4.67 33.56 -8.15
C LEU A 457 -4.61 35.07 -7.91
N GLU A 458 -5.20 35.80 -8.85
CA GLU A 458 -5.43 37.23 -8.68
C GLU A 458 -6.52 37.48 -7.61
N GLN A 459 -6.74 38.76 -7.28
CA GLN A 459 -7.82 39.13 -6.37
C GLN A 459 -9.18 38.92 -7.03
N GLY A 460 -10.08 38.17 -6.39
CA GLY A 460 -11.47 38.04 -6.83
C GLY A 460 -12.05 36.63 -6.69
N ALA A 461 -13.21 36.43 -7.32
CA ALA A 461 -13.79 35.10 -7.50
C ALA A 461 -13.12 34.38 -8.66
N HIS A 462 -12.85 33.10 -8.47
CA HIS A 462 -12.29 32.25 -9.51
C HIS A 462 -12.97 30.88 -9.51
N THR A 463 -13.11 30.29 -10.69
CA THR A 463 -13.41 28.87 -10.84
C THR A 463 -12.15 28.16 -11.33
N VAL A 464 -11.64 27.23 -10.54
CA VAL A 464 -10.42 26.48 -10.86
C VAL A 464 -10.78 25.04 -11.20
N GLU A 465 -10.52 24.63 -12.44
CA GLU A 465 -10.73 23.27 -12.93
C GLU A 465 -9.41 22.52 -12.95
N LEU A 466 -9.31 21.41 -12.23
CA LEU A 466 -8.15 20.53 -12.21
C LEU A 466 -8.48 19.23 -12.92
N ARG A 467 -7.54 18.72 -13.73
CA ARG A 467 -7.65 17.42 -14.37
C ARG A 467 -6.32 16.67 -14.33
N PHE A 468 -6.34 15.42 -13.89
CA PHE A 468 -5.14 14.58 -13.89
C PHE A 468 -5.04 13.72 -15.14
N VAL A 469 -3.86 13.70 -15.76
CA VAL A 469 -3.50 12.78 -16.85
C VAL A 469 -2.11 12.20 -16.55
N PRO A 470 -1.99 10.88 -16.29
CA PRO A 470 -0.71 10.26 -16.03
C PRO A 470 0.30 10.51 -17.15
N GLN A 471 1.53 10.84 -16.78
CA GLN A 471 2.59 11.07 -17.73
C GLN A 471 2.85 9.82 -18.58
N GLY A 472 3.02 10.01 -19.88
CA GLY A 472 3.26 8.90 -20.81
C GLY A 472 2.02 8.06 -21.16
N LEU A 473 0.84 8.27 -20.54
CA LEU A 473 -0.38 7.51 -20.87
C LEU A 473 -0.74 7.60 -22.36
N ILE A 474 -0.71 8.81 -22.92
CA ILE A 474 -1.01 9.07 -24.33
C ILE A 474 0.03 8.40 -25.24
N ALA A 475 1.31 8.55 -24.91
CA ALA A 475 2.40 7.94 -25.69
C ALA A 475 2.35 6.40 -25.63
N GLY A 476 2.13 5.83 -24.45
CA GLY A 476 1.98 4.39 -24.23
C GLY A 476 0.76 3.83 -24.96
N ALA A 477 -0.37 4.53 -24.93
CA ALA A 477 -1.56 4.16 -25.71
C ALA A 477 -1.28 4.17 -27.22
N ALA A 478 -0.58 5.19 -27.73
CA ALA A 478 -0.19 5.28 -29.13
C ALA A 478 0.74 4.12 -29.55
N ILE A 479 1.78 3.84 -28.77
CA ILE A 479 2.73 2.74 -29.02
C ILE A 479 1.99 1.39 -29.00
N SER A 480 1.09 1.19 -28.04
CA SER A 480 0.29 -0.03 -27.93
C SER A 480 -0.64 -0.22 -29.12
N GLY A 481 -1.32 0.85 -29.55
CA GLY A 481 -2.18 0.85 -30.73
C GLY A 481 -1.40 0.51 -32.01
N LEU A 482 -0.25 1.15 -32.22
CA LEU A 482 0.64 0.87 -33.35
C LEU A 482 1.13 -0.59 -33.36
N SER A 483 1.49 -1.13 -32.20
CA SER A 483 1.94 -2.51 -32.05
C SER A 483 0.84 -3.52 -32.38
N LEU A 484 -0.39 -3.27 -31.92
CA LEU A 484 -1.56 -4.11 -32.24
C LEU A 484 -1.87 -4.07 -33.74
N MET A 485 -1.81 -2.90 -34.38
CA MET A 485 -2.01 -2.78 -35.82
C MET A 485 -0.94 -3.54 -36.61
N ALA A 486 0.33 -3.49 -36.17
CA ALA A 486 1.41 -4.24 -36.79
C ALA A 486 1.19 -5.76 -36.67
N LEU A 487 0.79 -6.24 -35.49
CA LEU A 487 0.49 -7.66 -35.26
C LEU A 487 -0.69 -8.15 -36.10
N ALA A 488 -1.78 -7.37 -36.16
CA ALA A 488 -2.94 -7.68 -36.97
C ALA A 488 -2.57 -7.72 -38.47
N GLY A 489 -1.78 -6.75 -38.94
CA GLY A 489 -1.26 -6.71 -40.30
C GLY A 489 -0.42 -7.94 -40.64
N TRP A 490 0.44 -8.38 -39.70
CA TRP A 490 1.24 -9.60 -39.86
C TRP A 490 0.38 -10.86 -39.95
N GLN A 491 -0.62 -11.03 -39.07
CA GLN A 491 -1.54 -12.18 -39.08
C GLN A 491 -2.36 -12.23 -40.37
N ILE A 492 -2.93 -11.10 -40.81
CA ILE A 492 -3.66 -11.01 -42.08
C ILE A 492 -2.74 -11.36 -43.26
N GLY A 493 -1.50 -10.86 -43.24
CA GLY A 493 -0.48 -11.19 -44.23
C GLY A 493 -0.16 -12.68 -44.27
N ALA A 494 0.06 -13.30 -43.11
CA ALA A 494 0.33 -14.73 -42.98
C ALA A 494 -0.85 -15.58 -43.47
N PHE A 495 -2.08 -15.22 -43.10
CA PHE A 495 -3.30 -15.88 -43.54
C PHE A 495 -3.48 -15.78 -45.07
N ARG A 496 -3.29 -14.58 -45.65
CA ARG A 496 -3.34 -14.37 -47.10
C ARG A 496 -2.27 -15.19 -47.84
N ARG A 497 -1.05 -15.29 -47.30
CA ARG A 497 0.02 -16.14 -47.87
C ARG A 497 -0.35 -17.63 -47.80
N ARG A 498 -0.92 -18.11 -46.69
CA ARG A 498 -1.40 -19.50 -46.56
C ARG A 498 -2.53 -19.80 -47.56
N ARG A 499 -3.50 -18.89 -47.70
CA ARG A 499 -4.58 -19.03 -48.71
C ARG A 499 -4.05 -19.03 -50.14
N ARG A 500 -3.11 -18.14 -50.49
CA ARG A 500 -2.49 -18.12 -51.83
C ARG A 500 -1.74 -19.42 -52.13
N LYS A 501 -0.97 -19.96 -51.17
CA LYS A 501 -0.31 -21.27 -51.31
C LYS A 501 -1.31 -22.42 -51.51
N CYS A 502 -2.44 -22.40 -50.80
CA CYS A 502 -3.52 -23.37 -51.02
C CYS A 502 -4.18 -23.22 -52.40
N ALA A 503 -4.38 -21.99 -52.87
CA ALA A 503 -4.98 -21.70 -54.17
C ALA A 503 -4.05 -22.02 -55.36
N SER A 504 -2.72 -21.97 -55.16
CA SER A 504 -1.72 -22.26 -56.20
C SER A 504 -1.30 -23.74 -56.28
N GLY A 505 -2.00 -24.65 -55.59
CA GLY A 505 -1.74 -26.10 -55.63
C GLY A 505 -0.43 -26.58 -54.97
N LEU A 506 0.39 -25.66 -54.45
CA LEU A 506 1.67 -25.96 -53.80
C LEU A 506 1.48 -26.04 -52.29
N GLY A 507 1.10 -27.24 -51.83
CA GLY A 507 1.21 -27.63 -50.43
C GLY A 507 0.02 -27.26 -49.55
N CYS A 508 -1.13 -27.89 -49.79
CA CYS A 508 -2.10 -28.14 -48.72
C CYS A 508 -1.79 -29.53 -48.13
N GLY A 509 -0.72 -29.62 -47.35
CA GLY A 509 -0.44 -30.81 -46.56
C GLY A 509 -1.56 -30.97 -45.54
N LYS A 510 -2.31 -32.06 -45.64
CA LYS A 510 -3.20 -32.54 -44.58
C LYS A 510 -2.37 -32.72 -43.31
N GLU A 511 -2.50 -31.82 -42.34
CA GLU A 511 -2.27 -32.19 -40.95
C GLU A 511 -3.48 -33.03 -40.52
N ARG A 512 -3.24 -34.33 -40.36
CA ARG A 512 -4.17 -35.31 -39.81
C ARG A 512 -3.89 -35.52 -38.34
#